data_AF-A0A2E0NAB7-F1
#
_entry.id   AF-A0A2E0NAB7-F1
#
_cell.length_a   1.000
_cell.length_b   1.000
_cell.length_c   1.000
_cell.angle_alpha   90.00
_cell.angle_beta   90.00
_cell.angle_gamma   90.00
#
_symmetry.space_group_name_H-M   'P 1'
#
loop_
_entity.id
_entity.type
_entity.pdbx_description
1 polymer ?
#
loop_
_entity_poly.entity_id
_entity_poly.type
_entity_poly.pdbx_seq_one_letter_code
_entity_poly.pdbx_strand_id
1 'polypeptide(L)'
;MKTIFWMALEIAWSDGSMSKKGALIIEKLHDKMGLDISLREEIEERFAKEILEERTERGEGTGDFELESWANTIIENLNSNQLENQIISLSKKAVIQGLSKEKWLLGMDFTREFNQSNTFAEGVWMENNTEEEYDNYLSILEPLVNELTTRN
;
A
#
# COMPACT_ATOMS: atom_id res chain seq x y z
N MET A 1 1.50 9.22 5.21
CA MET A 1 0.66 8.27 4.44
C MET A 1 0.71 6.90 5.10
N LYS A 2 -0.43 6.20 5.18
CA LYS A 2 -0.49 4.79 5.57
C LYS A 2 -0.24 3.91 4.35
N THR A 3 0.67 2.97 4.46
CA THR A 3 1.00 2.02 3.38
C THR A 3 0.08 0.80 3.41
N ILE A 4 0.16 -0.08 2.41
CA ILE A 4 -0.75 -1.22 2.29
C ILE A 4 -0.57 -2.18 3.46
N PHE A 5 0.66 -2.55 3.77
CA PHE A 5 0.90 -3.47 4.87
C PHE A 5 0.53 -2.85 6.23
N TRP A 6 0.76 -1.55 6.41
CA TRP A 6 0.32 -0.82 7.61
C TRP A 6 -1.19 -0.85 7.79
N MET A 7 -1.97 -0.58 6.73
CA MET A 7 -3.43 -0.63 6.80
C MET A 7 -3.94 -2.03 7.13
N ALA A 8 -3.28 -3.07 6.62
CA ALA A 8 -3.60 -4.45 6.99
C ALA A 8 -3.45 -4.67 8.51
N LEU A 9 -2.36 -4.17 9.11
CA LEU A 9 -2.15 -4.24 10.56
C LEU A 9 -3.21 -3.45 11.33
N GLU A 10 -3.57 -2.24 10.88
CA GLU A 10 -4.62 -1.45 11.54
C GLU A 10 -5.97 -2.15 11.56
N ILE A 11 -6.37 -2.78 10.44
CA ILE A 11 -7.63 -3.54 10.37
C ILE A 11 -7.52 -4.78 11.25
N ALA A 12 -6.40 -5.50 11.19
CA ALA A 12 -6.19 -6.71 11.98
C ALA A 12 -6.23 -6.48 13.49
N TRP A 13 -5.80 -5.29 13.93
CA TRP A 13 -5.80 -4.86 15.32
C TRP A 13 -6.93 -3.87 15.63
N SER A 14 -7.99 -3.77 14.81
CA SER A 14 -8.98 -2.70 14.92
C SER A 14 -9.64 -2.61 16.30
N ASP A 15 -9.88 -3.75 16.97
CA ASP A 15 -10.45 -3.82 18.32
C ASP A 15 -9.41 -3.97 19.45
N GLY A 16 -8.12 -3.87 19.14
CA GLY A 16 -7.03 -3.96 20.11
C GLY A 16 -6.48 -5.37 20.34
N SER A 17 -6.96 -6.39 19.62
CA SER A 17 -6.26 -7.67 19.53
C SER A 17 -6.29 -8.26 18.12
N MET A 18 -5.25 -9.01 17.76
CA MET A 18 -5.21 -9.76 16.50
C MET A 18 -5.60 -11.22 16.74
N SER A 19 -6.58 -11.72 15.98
CA SER A 19 -6.95 -13.13 16.03
C SER A 19 -5.97 -14.01 15.26
N LYS A 20 -5.99 -15.33 15.55
CA LYS A 20 -5.20 -16.31 14.79
C LYS A 20 -5.54 -16.31 13.30
N LYS A 21 -6.82 -16.12 12.94
CA LYS A 21 -7.25 -16.01 11.55
C LYS A 21 -6.70 -14.73 10.92
N GLY A 22 -6.75 -13.60 11.64
CA GLY A 22 -6.15 -12.34 11.22
C GLY A 22 -4.66 -12.48 10.89
N ALA A 23 -3.88 -13.11 11.77
CA ALA A 23 -2.46 -13.38 11.53
C ALA A 23 -2.21 -14.19 10.25
N LEU A 24 -2.99 -15.24 9.99
CA LEU A 24 -2.87 -16.03 8.76
C LEU A 24 -3.19 -15.22 7.49
N ILE A 25 -4.11 -14.26 7.57
CA ILE A 25 -4.43 -13.36 6.45
C ILE A 25 -3.27 -12.39 6.20
N ILE A 26 -2.64 -11.84 7.25
CA ILE A 26 -1.44 -10.99 7.12
C ILE A 26 -0.31 -11.75 6.44
N GLU A 27 -0.03 -13.00 6.85
CA GLU A 27 0.99 -13.84 6.20
C GLU A 27 0.69 -14.05 4.72
N LYS A 28 -0.56 -14.42 4.39
CA LYS A 28 -0.99 -14.62 3.00
C LYS A 28 -0.84 -13.33 2.18
N LEU A 29 -1.15 -12.17 2.76
CA LEU A 29 -1.03 -10.88 2.09
C LEU A 29 0.44 -10.53 1.84
N HIS A 30 1.30 -10.66 2.86
CA HIS A 30 2.75 -10.49 2.75
C HIS A 30 3.33 -11.31 1.59
N ASP A 31 3.01 -12.60 1.54
CA ASP A 31 3.49 -13.50 0.50
C ASP A 31 3.01 -13.10 -0.90
N LYS A 32 1.77 -12.60 -1.01
CA LYS A 32 1.20 -12.14 -2.29
C LYS A 32 1.77 -10.81 -2.75
N MET A 33 2.09 -9.91 -1.82
CA MET A 33 2.80 -8.67 -2.12
C MET A 33 4.25 -8.95 -2.54
N GLY A 34 4.81 -10.08 -2.11
CA GLY A 34 6.25 -10.33 -2.22
C GLY A 34 7.05 -9.32 -1.40
N LEU A 35 6.45 -8.79 -0.34
CA LEU A 35 7.05 -7.79 0.52
C LEU A 35 8.36 -8.34 1.11
N ASP A 36 9.42 -7.52 1.09
CA ASP A 36 10.69 -7.92 1.68
C ASP A 36 10.54 -8.14 3.20
N ILE A 37 11.12 -9.23 3.71
CA ILE A 37 10.98 -9.62 5.12
C ILE A 37 11.55 -8.55 6.05
N SER A 38 12.68 -7.93 5.70
CA SER A 38 13.26 -6.87 6.54
C SER A 38 12.41 -5.61 6.56
N LEU A 39 11.76 -5.28 5.43
CA LEU A 39 10.81 -4.18 5.36
C LEU A 39 9.54 -4.49 6.17
N ARG A 40 9.04 -5.73 6.11
CA ARG A 40 7.93 -6.16 6.96
C ARG A 40 8.26 -6.01 8.44
N GLU A 41 9.42 -6.50 8.87
CA GLU A 41 9.87 -6.38 10.26
C GLU A 41 9.96 -4.91 10.71
N GLU A 42 10.50 -4.03 9.86
CA GLU A 42 10.56 -2.58 10.13
C GLU A 42 9.15 -1.99 10.34
N ILE A 43 8.20 -2.34 9.46
CA ILE A 43 6.82 -1.85 9.54
C ILE A 43 6.14 -2.36 10.80
N GLU A 44 6.27 -3.65 11.13
CA GLU A 44 5.68 -4.26 12.33
C GLU A 44 6.28 -3.69 13.62
N GLU A 45 7.60 -3.49 13.68
CA GLU A 45 8.26 -2.87 14.83
C GLU A 45 7.77 -1.43 15.03
N ARG A 46 7.69 -0.65 13.95
CA ARG A 46 7.16 0.72 14.01
C ARG A 46 5.70 0.71 14.44
N PHE A 47 4.89 -0.19 13.89
CA PHE A 47 3.48 -0.32 14.26
C PHE A 47 3.31 -0.67 15.74
N ALA A 48 4.12 -1.58 16.26
CA ALA A 48 4.09 -1.93 17.68
C ALA A 48 4.36 -0.71 18.57
N LYS A 49 5.41 0.07 18.25
CA LYS A 49 5.77 1.28 19.01
C LYS A 49 4.73 2.38 18.91
N GLU A 50 4.22 2.65 17.72
CA GLU A 50 3.36 3.81 17.48
C GLU A 50 1.88 3.54 17.78
N ILE A 51 1.41 2.31 17.63
CA ILE A 51 -0.01 1.97 17.73
C ILE A 51 -0.31 1.06 18.92
N LEU A 52 0.53 0.04 19.18
CA LEU A 52 0.23 -0.96 20.20
C LEU A 52 0.65 -0.54 21.60
N GLU A 53 1.77 0.16 21.77
CA GLU A 53 2.25 0.59 23.10
C GLU A 53 1.28 1.57 23.79
N GLU A 54 0.60 2.42 23.02
CA GLU A 54 -0.35 3.40 23.57
C GLU A 54 -1.76 2.81 23.80
N ARG A 55 -2.04 1.61 23.28
CA ARG A 55 -3.37 1.00 23.36
C ARG A 55 -3.61 0.33 24.72
N THR A 56 -4.69 0.75 25.37
CA THR A 56 -5.20 0.11 26.59
C THR A 56 -6.36 -0.86 26.35
N GLU A 57 -6.94 -0.84 25.14
CA GLU A 57 -8.07 -1.68 24.74
C GLU A 57 -7.63 -3.12 24.46
N ARG A 58 -8.42 -4.09 24.92
CA ARG A 58 -8.23 -5.51 24.65
C ARG A 58 -9.52 -6.08 24.06
N GLY A 59 -9.65 -6.03 22.74
CA GLY A 59 -10.78 -6.61 22.01
C GLY A 59 -10.69 -8.11 21.86
N GLU A 60 -11.71 -8.68 21.21
CA GLU A 60 -11.84 -10.13 21.01
C GLU A 60 -11.16 -10.64 19.71
N GLY A 61 -10.62 -9.74 18.88
CA GLY A 61 -9.96 -10.08 17.62
C GLY A 61 -10.94 -10.23 16.46
N THR A 62 -11.95 -9.37 16.42
CA THR A 62 -13.08 -9.42 15.48
C THR A 62 -12.83 -8.76 14.13
N GLY A 63 -11.65 -8.14 13.94
CA GLY A 63 -11.27 -7.49 12.68
C GLY A 63 -10.95 -8.45 11.53
N ASP A 64 -11.02 -9.78 11.74
CA ASP A 64 -10.61 -10.78 10.75
C ASP A 64 -11.54 -10.86 9.53
N PHE A 65 -12.84 -10.62 9.69
CA PHE A 65 -13.79 -10.59 8.57
C PHE A 65 -13.54 -9.39 7.64
N GLU A 66 -13.36 -8.20 8.24
CA GLU A 66 -13.05 -6.98 7.48
C GLU A 66 -11.68 -7.10 6.81
N LEU A 67 -10.68 -7.58 7.55
CA LEU A 67 -9.34 -7.85 7.02
C LEU A 67 -9.37 -8.82 5.84
N GLU A 68 -10.14 -9.91 5.94
CA GLU A 68 -10.24 -10.90 4.87
C GLU A 68 -10.83 -10.30 3.60
N SER A 69 -11.94 -9.56 3.73
CA SER A 69 -12.57 -8.88 2.58
C SER A 69 -11.60 -7.89 1.94
N TRP A 70 -10.98 -7.03 2.75
CA TRP A 70 -10.06 -6.01 2.27
C TRP A 70 -8.81 -6.63 1.63
N ALA A 71 -8.18 -7.62 2.27
CA ALA A 71 -6.98 -8.28 1.76
C ALA A 71 -7.24 -9.03 0.46
N ASN A 72 -8.42 -9.65 0.30
CA ASN A 72 -8.79 -10.30 -0.97
C ASN A 72 -8.88 -9.29 -2.11
N THR A 73 -9.46 -8.10 -1.88
CA THR A 73 -9.45 -7.00 -2.87
C THR A 73 -8.03 -6.57 -3.21
N ILE A 74 -7.14 -6.39 -2.23
CA ILE A 74 -5.73 -6.07 -2.50
C ILE A 74 -5.05 -7.15 -3.33
N ILE A 75 -5.28 -8.43 -3.01
CA ILE A 75 -4.73 -9.56 -3.78
C ILE A 75 -5.29 -9.58 -5.21
N GLU A 76 -6.56 -9.29 -5.42
CA GLU A 76 -7.14 -9.15 -6.76
C GLU A 76 -6.45 -8.03 -7.56
N ASN A 77 -6.23 -6.87 -6.93
CA ASN A 77 -5.49 -5.77 -7.54
C ASN A 77 -4.03 -6.15 -7.89
N LEU A 78 -3.34 -6.87 -7.01
CA LEU A 78 -1.97 -7.37 -7.25
C LEU A 78 -1.87 -8.28 -8.47
N ASN A 79 -2.94 -9.04 -8.77
CA ASN A 79 -3.00 -9.91 -9.94
C ASN A 79 -3.58 -9.22 -11.20
N SER A 80 -3.96 -7.96 -11.10
CA SER A 80 -4.52 -7.22 -12.22
C SER A 80 -3.46 -6.91 -13.25
N ASN A 81 -3.75 -7.20 -14.52
CA ASN A 81 -2.89 -6.80 -15.65
C ASN A 81 -2.84 -5.28 -15.86
N GLN A 82 -3.63 -4.50 -15.13
CA GLN A 82 -3.65 -3.04 -15.18
C GLN A 82 -2.70 -2.40 -14.16
N LEU A 83 -2.22 -3.13 -13.15
CA LEU A 83 -1.50 -2.53 -12.02
C LEU A 83 -0.26 -1.75 -12.48
N GLU A 84 0.58 -2.36 -13.31
CA GLU A 84 1.82 -1.73 -13.79
C GLU A 84 1.52 -0.49 -14.65
N ASN A 85 0.56 -0.62 -15.59
CA ASN A 85 0.14 0.50 -16.45
C ASN A 85 -0.40 1.67 -15.62
N GLN A 86 -1.18 1.40 -14.57
CA GLN A 86 -1.69 2.44 -13.69
C GLN A 86 -0.60 3.10 -12.84
N ILE A 87 0.40 2.34 -12.37
CA ILE A 87 1.57 2.91 -11.66
C ILE A 87 2.37 3.83 -12.59
N ILE A 88 2.60 3.41 -13.83
CA ILE A 88 3.26 4.23 -14.86
C ILE A 88 2.46 5.51 -15.14
N SER A 89 1.15 5.38 -15.37
CA SER A 89 0.27 6.52 -15.63
C SER A 89 0.23 7.50 -14.45
N LEU A 90 0.14 7.00 -13.22
CA LEU A 90 0.12 7.80 -12.00
C LEU A 90 1.43 8.58 -11.79
N SER A 91 2.56 7.87 -11.87
CA SER A 91 3.89 8.47 -11.64
C SER A 91 4.19 9.56 -12.67
N LYS A 92 3.88 9.32 -13.95
CA LYS A 92 3.96 10.32 -15.00
C LYS A 92 3.06 11.53 -14.72
N LYS A 93 1.79 11.29 -14.35
CA LYS A 93 0.85 12.36 -14.00
C LYS A 93 1.40 13.22 -12.86
N ALA A 94 2.04 12.61 -11.87
CA ALA A 94 2.68 13.32 -10.78
C ALA A 94 3.84 14.21 -11.26
N VAL A 95 4.66 13.75 -12.23
CA VAL A 95 5.72 14.57 -12.86
C VAL A 95 5.14 15.77 -13.58
N ILE A 96 4.11 15.58 -14.41
CA ILE A 96 3.43 16.67 -15.14
C ILE A 96 2.87 17.72 -14.17
N GLN A 97 2.42 17.30 -12.99
CA GLN A 97 1.89 18.18 -11.95
C GLN A 97 2.97 18.83 -11.06
N GLY A 98 4.25 18.50 -11.26
CA GLY A 98 5.36 19.00 -10.46
C GLY A 98 5.70 18.08 -9.29
N LEU A 99 6.23 16.89 -9.60
CA LEU A 99 6.67 15.91 -8.60
C LEU A 99 7.83 16.48 -7.76
N SER A 100 7.61 16.63 -6.45
CA SER A 100 8.67 17.00 -5.52
C SER A 100 9.55 15.80 -5.15
N LYS A 101 10.73 16.07 -4.58
CA LYS A 101 11.62 15.01 -4.08
C LYS A 101 10.95 14.16 -3.00
N GLU A 102 10.18 14.79 -2.11
CA GLU A 102 9.45 14.11 -1.04
C GLU A 102 8.38 13.16 -1.61
N LYS A 103 7.60 13.63 -2.60
CA LYS A 103 6.60 12.81 -3.29
C LYS A 103 7.22 11.68 -4.10
N TRP A 104 8.40 11.90 -4.69
CA TRP A 104 9.17 10.85 -5.34
C TRP A 104 9.56 9.73 -4.37
N LEU A 105 10.17 10.08 -3.23
CA LEU A 105 10.55 9.09 -2.21
C LEU A 105 9.33 8.34 -1.68
N LEU A 106 8.24 9.06 -1.42
CA LEU A 106 6.98 8.49 -0.99
C LEU A 106 6.43 7.45 -1.97
N GLY A 107 6.43 7.76 -3.28
CA GLY A 107 5.97 6.81 -4.30
C GLY A 107 6.88 5.59 -4.45
N MET A 108 8.19 5.80 -4.39
CA MET A 108 9.17 4.71 -4.41
C MET A 108 8.99 3.77 -3.22
N ASP A 109 8.87 4.30 -2.00
CA ASP A 109 8.74 3.52 -0.78
C ASP A 109 7.38 2.80 -0.71
N PHE A 110 6.30 3.45 -1.14
CA PHE A 110 4.97 2.83 -1.19
C PHE A 110 4.92 1.63 -2.13
N THR A 111 5.40 1.83 -3.37
CA THR A 111 5.39 0.78 -4.39
C THR A 111 6.42 -0.32 -4.13
N ARG A 112 7.40 -0.06 -3.26
CA ARG A 112 8.36 -1.07 -2.77
C ARG A 112 7.66 -2.20 -2.04
N GLU A 113 6.56 -1.92 -1.33
CA GLU A 113 5.86 -2.94 -0.55
C GLU A 113 5.32 -4.09 -1.40
N PHE A 114 5.10 -3.86 -2.69
CA PHE A 114 4.59 -4.85 -3.61
C PHE A 114 5.47 -4.97 -4.87
N ASN A 115 6.79 -4.73 -4.73
CA ASN A 115 7.82 -4.90 -5.77
C ASN A 115 7.64 -4.08 -7.06
N GLN A 116 7.04 -2.89 -6.96
CA GLN A 116 6.74 -2.04 -8.12
C GLN A 116 7.51 -0.70 -8.12
N SER A 117 8.55 -0.55 -7.28
CA SER A 117 9.37 0.69 -7.26
C SER A 117 10.03 1.01 -8.59
N ASN A 118 10.49 -0.02 -9.32
CA ASN A 118 11.08 0.18 -10.65
C ASN A 118 10.04 0.67 -11.65
N THR A 119 8.84 0.07 -11.65
CA THR A 119 7.70 0.49 -12.48
C THR A 119 7.28 1.93 -12.20
N PHE A 120 7.27 2.33 -10.92
CA PHE A 120 7.03 3.72 -10.54
C PHE A 120 8.12 4.66 -11.08
N ALA A 121 9.39 4.26 -10.94
CA ALA A 121 10.51 5.03 -11.48
C ALA A 121 10.44 5.16 -13.00
N GLU A 122 10.13 4.08 -13.71
CA GLU A 122 9.99 4.07 -15.17
C GLU A 122 8.97 5.10 -15.65
N GLY A 123 7.79 5.15 -15.05
CA GLY A 123 6.76 6.12 -15.45
C GLY A 123 7.16 7.58 -15.20
N VAL A 124 8.01 7.86 -14.20
CA VAL A 124 8.60 9.20 -14.01
C VAL A 124 9.56 9.59 -15.13
N TRP A 125 10.27 8.62 -15.71
CA TRP A 125 11.28 8.85 -16.76
C TRP A 125 10.75 8.68 -18.19
N MET A 126 9.51 8.20 -18.38
CA MET A 126 8.94 8.02 -19.71
C MET A 126 8.68 9.36 -20.41
N GLU A 127 9.49 9.65 -21.42
CA GLU A 127 9.39 10.86 -22.27
C GLU A 127 8.16 10.84 -23.21
N ASN A 128 7.62 9.65 -23.51
CA ASN A 128 6.55 9.48 -24.50
C ASN A 128 5.14 9.55 -23.89
N ASN A 129 4.21 10.09 -24.67
CA ASN A 129 2.78 10.04 -24.37
C ASN A 129 2.21 8.63 -24.58
N THR A 130 2.25 7.80 -23.53
CA THR A 130 1.30 6.69 -23.39
C THR A 130 -0.12 7.27 -23.31
N GLU A 131 -1.05 6.68 -24.08
CA GLU A 131 -2.42 7.18 -24.29
C GLU A 131 -3.39 6.85 -23.14
N GLU A 132 -3.01 5.96 -22.21
CA GLU A 132 -3.90 5.50 -21.15
C GLU A 132 -3.87 6.42 -19.91
N GLU A 133 -4.78 7.38 -19.90
CA GLU A 133 -5.18 8.10 -18.69
C GLU A 133 -6.24 7.29 -17.93
N TYR A 134 -6.02 7.11 -16.62
CA TYR A 134 -6.95 6.43 -15.75
C TYR A 134 -7.70 7.44 -14.87
N ASP A 135 -9.03 7.43 -14.98
CA ASP A 135 -9.92 8.19 -14.10
C ASP A 135 -10.11 7.50 -12.74
N ASN A 136 -10.08 6.16 -12.74
CA ASN A 136 -10.20 5.32 -11.55
C ASN A 136 -8.98 4.42 -11.43
N TYR A 137 -8.35 4.44 -10.26
CA TYR A 137 -7.21 3.59 -9.94
C TYR A 137 -7.66 2.35 -9.15
N LEU A 138 -6.90 1.27 -9.27
CA LEU A 138 -7.00 0.10 -8.40
C LEU A 138 -6.89 0.55 -6.94
N SER A 139 -7.66 -0.05 -6.04
CA SER A 139 -7.74 0.41 -4.65
C SER A 139 -6.41 0.28 -3.89
N ILE A 140 -5.53 -0.63 -4.32
CA ILE A 140 -4.14 -0.71 -3.83
C ILE A 140 -3.33 0.57 -4.10
N LEU A 141 -3.71 1.38 -5.08
CA LEU A 141 -3.02 2.63 -5.43
C LEU A 141 -3.68 3.87 -4.83
N GLU A 142 -4.90 3.78 -4.31
CA GLU A 142 -5.66 4.92 -3.78
C GLU A 142 -4.87 5.79 -2.77
N PRO A 143 -4.16 5.23 -1.77
CA PRO A 143 -3.37 6.05 -0.85
C PRO A 143 -2.32 6.89 -1.58
N LEU A 144 -1.62 6.29 -2.54
CA LEU A 144 -0.59 6.97 -3.30
C LEU A 144 -1.18 8.02 -4.25
N VAL A 145 -2.31 7.73 -4.89
CA VAL A 145 -3.02 8.69 -5.76
C VAL A 145 -3.37 9.95 -4.97
N ASN A 146 -3.90 9.80 -3.76
CA ASN A 146 -4.27 10.93 -2.91
C ASN A 146 -3.06 11.79 -2.55
N GLU A 147 -1.93 11.20 -2.19
CA GLU A 147 -0.71 11.95 -1.85
C GLU A 147 -0.09 12.65 -3.07
N LEU A 148 -0.06 11.99 -4.23
CA LEU A 148 0.60 12.53 -5.41
C LEU A 148 -0.23 13.64 -6.07
N THR A 149 -1.55 13.50 -6.10
CA THR A 149 -2.44 14.44 -6.82
C THR A 149 -2.95 15.60 -5.97
N THR A 150 -2.81 15.55 -4.63
CA THR A 150 -3.12 16.69 -3.77
C THR A 150 -2.11 17.81 -4.02
N ARG A 151 -2.60 19.00 -4.39
CA ARG A 151 -1.75 20.20 -4.56
C ARG A 151 -1.30 20.68 -3.17
N ASN A 152 0.00 20.93 -3.03
CA ASN A 152 0.56 21.65 -1.87
C ASN A 152 0.06 23.10 -1.84
#